data_AF-A0A498H652-F1
#
_entry.id   AF-A0A498H652-F1
#
_cell.length_a   1.000
_cell.length_b   1.000
_cell.length_c   1.000
_cell.angle_alpha   90.00
_cell.angle_beta   90.00
_cell.angle_gamma   90.00
#
_symmetry.space_group_name_H-M   'P 1'
#
loop_
_entity.id
_entity.type
_entity.pdbx_description
1 polymer ?
#
loop_
_entity_poly.entity_id
_entity_poly.type
_entity_poly.pdbx_seq_one_letter_code
_entity_poly.pdbx_strand_id
1 'polypeptide(L)'
;MKHELKQQFQKSDRLNNKIEEKLPLKCQILNDTERSEFARDRDRILFSRPFRRLQHKAQVFSNEKGDHYRTRLTHTLEVCQISRSLARYLDANEDLAEAIALGHDIGHAPFGHQGERVLDEVMSGEDNLGLIKYPLNLGGFNHNYNSIRILDVVQSKYENYEGLNLSWQVLEGILKHTKTKSKWDIKRFVNNESLIGKLHLDSKFSVTLEGQIVEVADEIAQRQHDIDDGLRNKELDIQEKVLYEKIINEVDQIISTKYQYNNFDREYLDKLCDLIIRLKESLLKSKKSESKLIRQDNLVRNMIEYFILDVFANSRRNILKMSKLNKYNERNLLETKVVDLSPFGKELNEKIEKLVNYKILNSYDVNKFDGKSRFVVRQLFKAYYTNPLQMPSYALKRLENKLRSNSKLYCMSLQNDDNAINFNDVNYTQLSRSDVIALNNSLKMEDLTKLNLTPAIFKMNQENLRNDVFYEHLKAINNTENNEITTIKDKCLKCLVENHYAYLSTICDYISGMSDNYANNQYKNLYLVE
;
A
#
# COMPACT_ATOMS: atom_id res chain seq x y z
N MET A 1 -8.56 17.97 41.79
CA MET A 1 -9.69 18.79 41.30
C MET A 1 -10.62 17.89 40.51
N LYS A 2 -11.89 17.79 40.93
CA LYS A 2 -12.92 17.02 40.21
C LYS A 2 -13.11 17.65 38.82
N HIS A 3 -13.04 16.84 37.78
CA HIS A 3 -13.27 17.26 36.40
C HIS A 3 -14.75 17.65 36.26
N GLU A 4 -15.06 18.95 36.23
CA GLU A 4 -16.37 19.39 35.75
C GLU A 4 -16.36 19.22 34.22
N LEU A 5 -16.99 18.15 33.74
CA LEU A 5 -17.35 18.02 32.32
C LEU A 5 -18.44 19.05 32.01
N LYS A 6 -18.05 20.30 31.76
CA LYS A 6 -18.92 21.28 31.10
C LYS A 6 -18.95 20.99 29.58
N GLN A 7 -19.46 19.83 29.21
CA GLN A 7 -19.99 19.65 27.85
C GLN A 7 -21.45 20.09 27.87
N GLN A 8 -21.67 21.41 27.88
CA GLN A 8 -22.96 21.93 27.43
C GLN A 8 -22.96 21.79 25.92
N PHE A 9 -23.70 20.81 25.39
CA PHE A 9 -23.99 20.70 23.96
C PHE A 9 -24.56 22.06 23.50
N GLN A 10 -23.84 22.74 22.61
CA GLN A 10 -24.35 23.95 21.99
C GLN A 10 -25.50 23.55 21.05
N LYS A 11 -26.49 24.42 20.85
CA LYS A 11 -27.59 24.14 19.90
C LYS A 11 -27.10 23.90 18.46
N SER A 12 -25.89 24.36 18.13
CA SER A 12 -25.19 24.09 16.87
C SER A 12 -24.53 22.71 16.77
N ASP A 13 -24.35 22.00 17.90
CA ASP A 13 -23.73 20.66 17.93
C ASP A 13 -24.72 19.57 17.50
N ARG A 14 -26.00 19.91 17.35
CA ARG A 14 -26.97 19.09 16.63
C ARG A 14 -26.79 19.37 15.14
N LEU A 15 -26.23 18.40 14.43
CA LEU A 15 -26.33 18.25 12.98
C LEU A 15 -27.68 18.79 12.49
N ASN A 16 -27.62 19.86 11.68
CA ASN A 16 -28.71 20.37 10.84
C ASN A 16 -30.14 20.23 11.39
N ASN A 17 -30.68 21.33 11.95
CA ASN A 17 -32.12 21.50 12.26
C ASN A 17 -33.05 21.50 11.01
N LYS A 18 -32.69 20.80 9.94
CA LYS A 18 -33.54 20.52 8.76
C LYS A 18 -33.79 19.03 8.51
N ILE A 19 -33.31 18.13 9.37
CA ILE A 19 -33.66 16.71 9.32
C ILE A 19 -34.67 16.40 10.44
N GLU A 20 -35.87 16.97 10.32
CA GLU A 20 -37.08 16.47 10.98
C GLU A 20 -38.17 16.26 9.94
N GLU A 21 -37.86 15.55 8.85
CA GLU A 21 -38.89 14.67 8.29
C GLU A 21 -38.91 13.44 9.18
N LYS A 22 -40.04 13.20 9.85
CA LYS A 22 -40.30 11.96 10.58
C LYS A 22 -39.94 10.80 9.66
N LEU A 23 -39.00 9.95 10.10
CA LEU A 23 -38.79 8.63 9.52
C LEU A 23 -40.18 7.99 9.31
N PRO A 24 -40.51 7.53 8.09
CA PRO A 24 -41.81 6.95 7.84
C PRO A 24 -42.02 5.75 8.76
N LEU A 25 -43.10 5.80 9.55
CA LEU A 25 -43.55 4.79 10.51
C LEU A 25 -44.01 3.46 9.86
N LYS A 26 -43.53 3.14 8.67
CA LYS A 26 -43.69 1.84 8.02
C LYS A 26 -42.30 1.29 7.66
N CYS A 27 -41.59 0.83 8.69
CA CYS A 27 -40.38 0.04 8.51
C CYS A 27 -40.79 -1.40 8.15
N GLN A 28 -40.68 -1.77 6.87
CA GLN A 28 -40.50 -3.17 6.49
C GLN A 28 -39.04 -3.52 6.78
N ILE A 29 -38.76 -3.96 8.01
CA ILE A 29 -37.41 -4.18 8.59
C ILE A 29 -36.49 -5.10 7.73
N LEU A 30 -37.00 -5.77 6.70
CA LEU A 30 -36.25 -6.72 5.88
C LEU A 30 -35.83 -6.22 4.49
N ASN A 31 -36.37 -5.09 3.98
CA ASN A 31 -36.13 -4.70 2.58
C ASN A 31 -35.41 -3.34 2.39
N ASP A 32 -35.28 -2.51 3.43
CA ASP A 32 -34.83 -1.10 3.30
C ASP A 32 -33.59 -0.74 4.15
N THR A 33 -32.84 -1.71 4.68
CA THR A 33 -31.54 -1.46 5.33
C THR A 33 -30.37 -1.66 4.37
N GLU A 34 -30.43 -1.07 3.17
CA GLU A 34 -29.34 -1.22 2.20
C GLU A 34 -28.14 -0.35 2.58
N ARG A 35 -27.14 -0.98 3.22
CA ARG A 35 -25.80 -0.40 3.36
C ARG A 35 -25.30 0.11 2.00
N SER A 36 -24.75 1.32 1.98
CA SER A 36 -24.07 1.87 0.78
C SER A 36 -23.01 0.88 0.29
N GLU A 37 -22.68 0.93 -1.01
CA GLU A 37 -21.61 0.10 -1.58
C GLU A 37 -20.27 0.34 -0.86
N PHE A 38 -19.97 1.60 -0.50
CA PHE A 38 -18.76 1.94 0.23
C PHE A 38 -18.76 1.47 1.69
N ALA A 39 -19.93 1.50 2.37
CA ALA A 39 -20.05 0.90 3.69
C ALA A 39 -19.83 -0.63 3.66
N ARG A 40 -20.31 -1.31 2.61
CA ARG A 40 -20.04 -2.74 2.38
C ARG A 40 -18.56 -2.99 2.15
N ASP A 41 -17.90 -2.15 1.36
CA ASP A 41 -16.47 -2.28 1.07
C ASP A 41 -15.60 -2.02 2.30
N ARG A 42 -15.93 -0.99 3.09
CA ARG A 42 -15.32 -0.75 4.40
C ARG A 42 -15.39 -1.99 5.28
N ASP A 43 -16.59 -2.56 5.45
CA ASP A 43 -16.79 -3.74 6.30
C ASP A 43 -15.99 -4.94 5.77
N ARG A 44 -15.96 -5.15 4.44
CA ARG A 44 -15.18 -6.22 3.80
C ARG A 44 -13.69 -6.11 4.12
N ILE A 45 -13.13 -4.90 4.03
CA ILE A 45 -11.73 -4.61 4.35
C ILE A 45 -11.47 -4.84 5.84
N LEU A 46 -12.28 -4.24 6.71
CA LEU A 46 -12.15 -4.31 8.18
C LEU A 46 -12.13 -5.76 8.68
N PHE A 47 -13.02 -6.61 8.18
CA PHE A 47 -13.12 -8.02 8.57
C PHE A 47 -12.18 -8.95 7.78
N SER A 48 -11.24 -8.42 7.01
CA SER A 48 -10.30 -9.22 6.22
C SER A 48 -9.15 -9.77 7.08
N ARG A 49 -8.51 -10.86 6.64
CA ARG A 49 -7.27 -11.37 7.28
C ARG A 49 -6.07 -10.40 7.11
N PRO A 50 -5.84 -9.77 5.94
CA PRO A 50 -4.80 -8.78 5.77
C PRO A 50 -4.91 -7.59 6.72
N PHE A 51 -6.11 -7.02 6.89
CA PHE A 51 -6.30 -5.90 7.81
C PHE A 51 -5.92 -6.25 9.26
N ARG A 52 -6.35 -7.43 9.74
CA ARG A 52 -5.94 -7.93 11.07
C ARG A 52 -4.42 -8.08 11.23
N ARG A 53 -3.71 -8.41 10.16
CA ARG A 53 -2.24 -8.57 10.19
C ARG A 53 -1.49 -7.25 10.35
N LEU A 54 -2.13 -6.10 10.07
CA LEU A 54 -1.53 -4.77 10.32
C LEU A 54 -1.18 -4.55 11.79
N GLN A 55 -1.85 -5.23 12.73
CA GLN A 55 -1.53 -5.19 14.16
C GLN A 55 -0.09 -5.65 14.47
N HIS A 56 0.49 -6.49 13.62
CA HIS A 56 1.81 -7.08 13.83
C HIS A 56 2.81 -6.68 12.75
N LYS A 57 2.56 -5.55 12.05
CA LYS A 57 3.49 -4.93 11.11
C LYS A 57 3.96 -3.59 11.67
N ALA A 58 5.27 -3.42 11.75
CA ALA A 58 5.90 -2.17 12.15
C ALA A 58 5.63 -1.06 11.13
N GLN A 59 5.47 0.17 11.63
CA GLN A 59 5.46 1.39 10.82
C GLN A 59 6.92 1.80 10.50
N VAL A 60 7.65 2.23 11.54
CA VAL A 60 9.06 2.67 11.47
C VAL A 60 9.94 1.84 12.42
N PHE A 61 9.46 1.60 13.64
CA PHE A 61 10.17 0.83 14.66
C PHE A 61 9.48 -0.51 14.91
N SER A 62 10.28 -1.55 15.20
CA SER A 62 9.76 -2.85 15.64
C SER A 62 9.00 -2.71 16.96
N ASN A 63 7.87 -3.43 17.07
CA ASN A 63 7.07 -3.52 18.29
C ASN A 63 7.86 -4.08 19.49
N GLU A 64 8.99 -4.75 19.26
CA GLU A 64 9.88 -5.28 20.31
C GLU A 64 10.53 -4.20 21.18
N LYS A 65 10.49 -2.93 20.76
CA LYS A 65 11.11 -1.83 21.51
C LYS A 65 10.27 -1.27 22.66
N GLY A 66 8.97 -1.58 22.71
CA GLY A 66 8.10 -1.16 23.80
C GLY A 66 6.63 -1.00 23.40
N ASP A 67 5.77 -0.94 24.40
CA ASP A 67 4.30 -1.04 24.27
C ASP A 67 3.63 0.13 23.53
N HIS A 68 4.36 1.21 23.27
CA HIS A 68 3.81 2.45 22.69
C HIS A 68 4.29 2.75 21.28
N TYR A 69 5.10 1.87 20.68
CA TYR A 69 5.47 2.02 19.28
C TYR A 69 4.28 1.69 18.39
N ARG A 70 4.04 2.54 17.39
CA ARG A 70 2.91 2.39 16.48
C ARG A 70 3.12 1.22 15.52
N THR A 71 2.02 0.54 15.30
CA THR A 71 1.84 -0.47 14.26
C THR A 71 1.21 0.17 13.03
N ARG A 72 1.22 -0.51 11.89
CA ARG A 72 0.44 -0.07 10.72
C ARG A 72 -1.05 0.02 10.99
N LEU A 73 -1.58 -0.81 11.89
CA LEU A 73 -2.99 -0.76 12.28
C LEU A 73 -3.32 0.56 12.98
N THR A 74 -2.53 0.96 13.97
CA THR A 74 -2.75 2.22 14.70
C THR A 74 -2.63 3.43 13.77
N HIS A 75 -1.64 3.40 12.85
CA HIS A 75 -1.50 4.41 11.82
C HIS A 75 -2.73 4.49 10.90
N THR A 76 -3.17 3.34 10.40
CA THR A 76 -4.37 3.25 9.55
C THR A 76 -5.60 3.82 10.25
N LEU A 77 -5.77 3.59 11.56
CA LEU A 77 -6.87 4.17 12.34
C LEU A 77 -6.78 5.69 12.48
N GLU A 78 -5.57 6.25 12.64
CA GLU A 78 -5.35 7.70 12.65
C GLU A 78 -5.67 8.32 11.28
N VAL A 79 -5.23 7.69 10.18
CA VAL A 79 -5.57 8.11 8.80
C VAL A 79 -7.07 8.07 8.58
N CYS A 80 -7.77 7.02 9.06
CA CYS A 80 -9.23 6.93 8.97
C CYS A 80 -9.92 8.10 9.70
N GLN A 81 -9.45 8.42 10.92
CA GLN A 81 -10.04 9.49 11.71
C GLN A 81 -9.87 10.87 11.04
N ILE A 82 -8.68 11.15 10.50
CA ILE A 82 -8.40 12.40 9.78
C ILE A 82 -9.21 12.45 8.48
N SER A 83 -9.20 11.37 7.69
CA SER A 83 -9.91 11.27 6.42
C SER A 83 -11.42 11.50 6.57
N ARG A 84 -12.05 10.86 7.56
CA ARG A 84 -13.49 11.05 7.83
C ARG A 84 -13.83 12.46 8.28
N SER A 85 -12.96 13.07 9.09
CA SER A 85 -13.16 14.45 9.55
C SER A 85 -13.09 15.42 8.37
N LEU A 86 -12.06 15.30 7.52
CA LEU A 86 -11.93 16.10 6.31
C LEU A 86 -13.08 15.86 5.32
N ALA A 87 -13.48 14.60 5.12
CA ALA A 87 -14.61 14.25 4.25
C ALA A 87 -15.90 14.93 4.72
N ARG A 88 -16.22 14.87 6.01
CA ARG A 88 -17.38 15.56 6.58
C ARG A 88 -17.33 17.07 6.39
N TYR A 89 -16.17 17.69 6.61
CA TYR A 89 -16.05 19.15 6.47
C TYR A 89 -16.08 19.63 5.02
N LEU A 90 -15.64 18.80 4.07
CA LEU A 90 -15.62 19.10 2.65
C LEU A 90 -16.87 18.60 1.90
N ASP A 91 -17.89 18.14 2.62
CA ASP A 91 -19.12 17.54 2.07
C ASP A 91 -18.84 16.35 1.12
N ALA A 92 -17.80 15.58 1.42
CA ALA A 92 -17.40 14.36 0.72
C ALA A 92 -18.04 13.11 1.38
N ASN A 93 -17.95 11.95 0.73
CA ASN A 93 -18.50 10.69 1.24
C ASN A 93 -17.58 10.05 2.30
N GLU A 94 -18.03 10.05 3.57
CA GLU A 94 -17.27 9.48 4.69
C GLU A 94 -16.98 7.97 4.52
N ASP A 95 -17.94 7.17 4.03
CA ASP A 95 -17.75 5.71 3.88
C ASP A 95 -16.69 5.38 2.83
N LEU A 96 -16.65 6.13 1.72
CA LEU A 96 -15.62 5.96 0.68
C LEU A 96 -14.23 6.35 1.20
N ALA A 97 -14.11 7.50 1.87
CA ALA A 97 -12.85 7.93 2.47
C ALA A 97 -12.36 6.93 3.53
N GLU A 98 -13.25 6.42 4.39
CA GLU A 98 -12.94 5.41 5.39
C GLU A 98 -12.54 4.07 4.75
N ALA A 99 -13.23 3.60 3.71
CA ALA A 99 -12.87 2.38 3.01
C ALA A 99 -11.49 2.46 2.34
N ILE A 100 -11.18 3.58 1.68
CA ILE A 100 -9.85 3.82 1.08
C ILE A 100 -8.79 3.85 2.18
N ALA A 101 -9.03 4.60 3.26
CA ALA A 101 -8.09 4.72 4.38
C ALA A 101 -7.84 3.36 5.06
N LEU A 102 -8.84 2.49 5.25
CA LEU A 102 -8.61 1.16 5.83
C LEU A 102 -7.79 0.24 4.91
N GLY A 103 -7.83 0.49 3.60
CA GLY A 103 -7.21 -0.37 2.59
C GLY A 103 -5.81 0.07 2.13
N HIS A 104 -5.42 1.33 2.34
CA HIS A 104 -4.19 1.90 1.75
C HIS A 104 -2.93 1.09 2.09
N ASP A 105 -2.83 0.66 3.35
CA ASP A 105 -1.62 0.09 3.94
C ASP A 105 -1.57 -1.45 3.95
N ILE A 106 -2.62 -2.12 3.45
CA ILE A 106 -2.77 -3.59 3.49
C ILE A 106 -1.67 -4.33 2.74
N GLY A 107 -1.14 -3.72 1.68
CA GLY A 107 -0.16 -4.27 0.75
C GLY A 107 1.29 -4.22 1.22
N HIS A 108 1.60 -3.57 2.35
CA HIS A 108 2.96 -3.51 2.85
C HIS A 108 3.56 -4.89 3.08
N ALA A 109 4.82 -5.10 2.72
CA ALA A 109 5.54 -6.31 3.08
C ALA A 109 5.85 -6.35 4.59
N PRO A 110 6.19 -7.51 5.18
CA PRO A 110 6.80 -7.52 6.51
C PRO A 110 8.05 -6.64 6.51
N PHE A 111 8.27 -5.93 7.61
CA PHE A 111 9.34 -4.95 7.80
C PHE A 111 9.26 -3.72 6.87
N GLY A 112 8.08 -3.41 6.34
CA GLY A 112 7.81 -2.20 5.56
C GLY A 112 8.67 -2.10 4.29
N HIS A 113 9.25 -0.92 4.06
CA HIS A 113 9.95 -0.61 2.82
C HIS A 113 11.13 -1.54 2.50
N GLN A 114 11.76 -2.13 3.52
CA GLN A 114 12.87 -3.05 3.30
C GLN A 114 12.40 -4.39 2.73
N GLY A 115 11.26 -4.90 3.21
CA GLY A 115 10.63 -6.06 2.61
C GLY A 115 10.14 -5.78 1.19
N GLU A 116 9.53 -4.61 0.97
CA GLU A 116 9.13 -4.16 -0.37
C GLU A 116 10.29 -4.14 -1.35
N ARG A 117 11.41 -3.51 -0.99
CA ARG A 117 12.60 -3.42 -1.86
C ARG A 117 13.11 -4.79 -2.27
N VAL A 118 13.18 -5.75 -1.34
CA VAL A 118 13.62 -7.11 -1.66
C VAL A 118 12.67 -7.80 -2.64
N LEU A 119 11.37 -7.70 -2.42
CA LEU A 119 10.38 -8.32 -3.31
C LEU A 119 10.33 -7.60 -4.67
N ASP A 120 10.53 -6.29 -4.72
CA ASP A 120 10.58 -5.48 -5.94
C ASP A 120 11.82 -5.80 -6.77
N GLU A 121 12.99 -5.96 -6.14
CA GLU A 121 14.23 -6.40 -6.79
C GLU A 121 14.01 -7.75 -7.50
N VAL A 122 13.36 -8.70 -6.82
CA VAL A 122 13.05 -10.03 -7.39
C VAL A 122 12.03 -9.93 -8.53
N MET A 123 10.91 -9.26 -8.32
CA MET A 123 9.82 -9.19 -9.30
C MET A 123 10.12 -8.27 -10.49
N SER A 124 11.08 -7.36 -10.36
CA SER A 124 11.55 -6.48 -11.45
C SER A 124 12.70 -7.10 -12.25
N GLY A 125 13.25 -8.24 -11.81
CA GLY A 125 14.44 -8.84 -12.42
C GLY A 125 15.73 -8.07 -12.11
N GLU A 126 15.74 -7.24 -11.07
CA GLU A 126 16.90 -6.49 -10.58
C GLU A 126 17.63 -7.22 -9.43
N ASP A 127 17.26 -8.49 -9.19
CA ASP A 127 17.78 -9.25 -8.06
C ASP A 127 19.29 -9.52 -8.17
N ASN A 128 19.97 -9.18 -7.08
CA ASN A 128 21.40 -9.41 -6.90
C ASN A 128 21.71 -10.68 -6.08
N LEU A 129 20.72 -11.55 -5.77
CA LEU A 129 20.97 -12.82 -5.05
C LEU A 129 21.66 -13.86 -5.94
N GLY A 130 21.63 -13.71 -7.27
CA GLY A 130 22.12 -14.73 -8.20
C GLY A 130 21.32 -16.04 -8.14
N LEU A 131 20.09 -16.00 -7.62
CA LEU A 131 19.21 -17.18 -7.49
C LEU A 131 18.41 -17.44 -8.77
N ILE A 132 18.04 -16.38 -9.49
CA ILE A 132 17.17 -16.46 -10.65
C ILE A 132 18.05 -16.45 -11.89
N LYS A 133 18.05 -17.57 -12.62
CA LYS A 133 18.87 -17.76 -13.82
C LYS A 133 18.51 -16.79 -14.96
N TYR A 134 17.22 -16.54 -15.15
CA TYR A 134 16.69 -15.64 -16.19
C TYR A 134 15.87 -14.53 -15.54
N PRO A 135 16.49 -13.43 -15.10
CA PRO A 135 15.78 -12.36 -14.41
C PRO A 135 14.88 -11.60 -15.39
N LEU A 136 13.57 -11.68 -15.22
CA LEU A 136 12.61 -10.95 -16.06
C LEU A 136 11.94 -9.86 -15.23
N ASN A 137 11.60 -8.74 -15.88
CA ASN A 137 10.68 -7.79 -15.27
C ASN A 137 9.27 -8.37 -15.34
N LEU A 138 8.78 -8.85 -14.20
CA LEU A 138 7.49 -9.51 -14.03
C LEU A 138 6.47 -8.60 -13.34
N GLY A 139 6.65 -7.28 -13.49
CA GLY A 139 5.74 -6.24 -12.99
C GLY A 139 6.17 -5.60 -11.68
N GLY A 140 7.28 -6.04 -11.08
CA GLY A 140 7.82 -5.49 -9.84
C GLY A 140 6.91 -5.67 -8.61
N PHE A 141 7.15 -4.88 -7.57
CA PHE A 141 6.41 -4.90 -6.31
C PHE A 141 6.37 -3.51 -5.66
N ASN A 142 5.17 -3.06 -5.28
CA ASN A 142 5.00 -1.91 -4.39
C ASN A 142 3.81 -2.13 -3.48
N HIS A 143 3.81 -1.54 -2.28
CA HIS A 143 2.71 -1.70 -1.34
C HIS A 143 1.36 -1.22 -1.90
N ASN A 144 1.27 -0.08 -2.62
CA ASN A 144 -0.03 0.41 -3.12
C ASN A 144 -0.61 -0.51 -4.21
N TYR A 145 0.22 -0.99 -5.13
CA TYR A 145 -0.14 -2.01 -6.10
C TYR A 145 -0.45 -3.36 -5.43
N ASN A 146 0.29 -3.73 -4.38
CA ASN A 146 0.03 -4.95 -3.64
C ASN A 146 -1.24 -4.85 -2.78
N SER A 147 -1.64 -3.66 -2.32
CA SER A 147 -2.89 -3.43 -1.60
C SER A 147 -4.07 -3.80 -2.50
N ILE A 148 -4.12 -3.29 -3.73
CA ILE A 148 -5.17 -3.67 -4.69
C ILE A 148 -5.07 -5.15 -5.06
N ARG A 149 -3.87 -5.72 -5.24
CA ARG A 149 -3.71 -7.15 -5.53
C ARG A 149 -4.22 -8.03 -4.39
N ILE A 150 -3.97 -7.65 -3.14
CA ILE A 150 -4.48 -8.39 -2.01
C ILE A 150 -6.01 -8.37 -2.02
N LEU A 151 -6.60 -7.20 -2.27
CA LEU A 151 -8.03 -6.96 -2.20
C LEU A 151 -8.82 -7.48 -3.41
N ASP A 152 -8.21 -7.55 -4.59
CA ASP A 152 -8.85 -7.94 -5.86
C ASP A 152 -8.49 -9.37 -6.32
N VAL A 153 -7.33 -9.89 -5.92
CA VAL A 153 -6.80 -11.18 -6.40
C VAL A 153 -6.56 -12.17 -5.25
N VAL A 154 -5.79 -11.80 -4.23
CA VAL A 154 -5.24 -12.78 -3.27
C VAL A 154 -6.23 -13.21 -2.20
N GLN A 155 -7.12 -12.31 -1.76
CA GLN A 155 -8.15 -12.68 -0.81
C GLN A 155 -9.12 -13.70 -1.41
N SER A 156 -9.42 -14.74 -0.64
CA SER A 156 -10.44 -15.73 -0.98
C SER A 156 -11.40 -15.82 0.20
N LYS A 157 -12.49 -15.06 0.10
CA LYS A 157 -13.56 -15.01 1.12
C LYS A 157 -14.91 -15.45 0.54
N TYR A 158 -15.04 -15.46 -0.78
CA TYR A 158 -16.25 -15.79 -1.51
C TYR A 158 -15.93 -16.87 -2.56
N GLU A 159 -16.88 -17.75 -2.83
CA GLU A 159 -16.68 -18.87 -3.77
C GLU A 159 -16.75 -18.43 -5.24
N ASN A 160 -17.57 -17.41 -5.53
CA ASN A 160 -17.91 -17.03 -6.91
C ASN A 160 -16.95 -16.03 -7.54
N TYR A 161 -16.05 -15.42 -6.78
CA TYR A 161 -15.11 -14.41 -7.26
C TYR A 161 -13.86 -14.36 -6.41
N GLU A 162 -12.74 -14.01 -7.04
CA GLU A 162 -11.49 -13.70 -6.33
C GLU A 162 -11.57 -12.33 -5.64
N GLY A 163 -10.71 -12.13 -4.66
CA GLY A 163 -10.66 -10.88 -3.90
C GLY A 163 -11.87 -10.68 -2.99
N LEU A 164 -12.14 -9.41 -2.71
CA LEU A 164 -13.25 -8.93 -1.89
C LEU A 164 -14.35 -8.27 -2.72
N ASN A 165 -14.17 -8.15 -4.05
CA ASN A 165 -15.09 -7.51 -4.99
C ASN A 165 -15.50 -6.10 -4.53
N LEU A 166 -14.50 -5.24 -4.32
CA LEU A 166 -14.68 -3.86 -3.89
C LEU A 166 -15.02 -2.98 -5.08
N SER A 167 -15.68 -1.86 -4.82
CA SER A 167 -15.92 -0.81 -5.80
C SER A 167 -14.61 -0.23 -6.33
N TRP A 168 -14.58 0.08 -7.63
CA TRP A 168 -13.37 0.57 -8.29
C TRP A 168 -12.84 1.88 -7.67
N GLN A 169 -13.73 2.73 -7.13
CA GLN A 169 -13.35 3.98 -6.46
C GLN A 169 -12.47 3.72 -5.22
N VAL A 170 -12.78 2.65 -4.48
CA VAL A 170 -11.99 2.25 -3.31
C VAL A 170 -10.61 1.78 -3.78
N LEU A 171 -10.55 0.93 -4.82
CA LEU A 171 -9.29 0.43 -5.37
C LEU A 171 -8.44 1.55 -6.00
N GLU A 172 -9.06 2.51 -6.69
CA GLU A 172 -8.38 3.67 -7.29
C GLU A 172 -7.80 4.58 -6.21
N GLY A 173 -8.58 4.90 -5.17
CA GLY A 173 -8.09 5.69 -4.03
C GLY A 173 -6.95 4.98 -3.30
N ILE A 174 -7.05 3.67 -3.09
CA ILE A 174 -5.98 2.85 -2.48
C ILE A 174 -4.73 2.84 -3.38
N LEU A 175 -4.88 2.76 -4.70
CA LEU A 175 -3.72 2.80 -5.59
C LEU A 175 -3.04 4.18 -5.56
N LYS A 176 -3.81 5.26 -5.49
CA LYS A 176 -3.33 6.64 -5.68
C LYS A 176 -3.13 7.46 -4.42
N HIS A 177 -3.27 6.87 -3.23
CA HIS A 177 -2.84 7.53 -1.99
C HIS A 177 -1.32 7.83 -1.98
N THR A 178 -0.55 7.18 -2.86
CA THR A 178 0.88 7.42 -3.07
C THR A 178 1.23 7.43 -4.55
N LYS A 179 2.47 7.79 -4.87
CA LYS A 179 2.94 7.96 -6.26
C LYS A 179 2.90 6.65 -7.03
N THR A 180 2.16 6.64 -8.14
CA THR A 180 2.23 5.59 -9.15
C THR A 180 3.47 5.81 -10.04
N LYS A 181 4.14 4.71 -10.42
CA LYS A 181 5.27 4.73 -11.36
C LYS A 181 5.00 3.75 -12.49
N SER A 182 5.47 4.09 -13.69
CA SER A 182 5.35 3.26 -14.90
C SER A 182 6.16 1.96 -14.84
N LYS A 183 7.09 1.83 -13.89
CA LYS A 183 7.92 0.62 -13.76
C LYS A 183 7.14 -0.62 -13.26
N TRP A 184 5.98 -0.42 -12.63
CA TRP A 184 5.15 -1.50 -12.12
C TRP A 184 3.99 -1.78 -13.07
N ASP A 185 3.85 -3.03 -13.49
CA ASP A 185 2.82 -3.44 -14.45
C ASP A 185 1.49 -3.72 -13.73
N ILE A 186 0.55 -2.80 -13.83
CA ILE A 186 -0.79 -2.91 -13.22
C ILE A 186 -1.52 -4.20 -13.60
N LYS A 187 -1.29 -4.76 -14.80
CA LYS A 187 -1.94 -6.00 -15.26
C LYS A 187 -1.59 -7.18 -14.35
N ARG A 188 -0.47 -7.10 -13.63
CA ARG A 188 -0.02 -8.11 -12.65
C ARG A 188 -0.64 -7.95 -11.26
N PHE A 189 -1.44 -6.91 -11.01
CA PHE A 189 -2.01 -6.61 -9.69
C PHE A 189 -3.54 -6.62 -9.63
N VAL A 190 -4.23 -6.79 -10.76
CA VAL A 190 -5.70 -6.83 -10.83
C VAL A 190 -6.18 -8.11 -11.51
N ASN A 191 -7.39 -8.55 -11.19
CA ASN A 191 -7.98 -9.76 -11.77
C ASN A 191 -8.68 -9.48 -13.11
N ASN A 192 -9.15 -8.25 -13.33
CA ASN A 192 -9.96 -7.91 -14.49
C ASN A 192 -9.39 -6.71 -15.26
N GLU A 193 -9.11 -6.88 -16.56
CA GLU A 193 -8.60 -5.81 -17.42
C GLU A 193 -9.56 -4.61 -17.51
N SER A 194 -10.88 -4.82 -17.40
CA SER A 194 -11.85 -3.72 -17.39
C SER A 194 -11.72 -2.80 -16.17
N LEU A 195 -11.09 -3.25 -15.08
CA LEU A 195 -10.77 -2.42 -13.93
C LEU A 195 -9.65 -1.42 -14.26
N ILE A 196 -8.69 -1.79 -15.11
CA ILE A 196 -7.53 -0.95 -15.46
C ILE A 196 -8.00 0.40 -16.01
N GLY A 197 -9.01 0.39 -16.88
CA GLY A 197 -9.62 1.62 -17.44
C GLY A 197 -10.28 2.51 -16.38
N LYS A 198 -10.71 1.96 -15.25
CA LYS A 198 -11.31 2.69 -14.11
C LYS A 198 -10.30 3.16 -13.07
N LEU A 199 -9.04 2.72 -13.16
CA LEU A 199 -7.98 3.18 -12.25
C LEU A 199 -7.35 4.51 -12.69
N HIS A 200 -7.70 5.02 -13.88
CA HIS A 200 -7.26 6.32 -14.39
C HIS A 200 -5.75 6.55 -14.25
N LEU A 201 -4.94 5.59 -14.73
CA LEU A 201 -3.48 5.56 -14.52
C LEU A 201 -2.74 6.77 -15.13
N ASP A 202 -3.34 7.43 -16.12
CA ASP A 202 -2.79 8.66 -16.73
C ASP A 202 -2.88 9.87 -15.80
N SER A 203 -3.73 9.82 -14.77
CA SER A 203 -3.83 10.87 -13.77
C SER A 203 -2.83 10.65 -12.63
N LYS A 204 -2.12 11.72 -12.27
CA LYS A 204 -1.12 11.73 -11.18
C LYS A 204 -1.75 11.74 -9.78
N PHE A 205 -3.06 11.91 -9.67
CA PHE A 205 -3.80 12.03 -8.41
C PHE A 205 -5.12 11.24 -8.49
N SER A 206 -5.75 11.00 -7.35
CA SER A 206 -7.07 10.36 -7.32
C SER A 206 -8.12 11.22 -8.01
N VAL A 207 -8.90 10.61 -8.88
CA VAL A 207 -10.03 11.27 -9.56
C VAL A 207 -11.23 11.48 -8.63
N THR A 208 -11.17 10.95 -7.41
CA THR A 208 -12.19 11.16 -6.37
C THR A 208 -11.70 12.16 -5.33
N LEU A 209 -12.63 12.93 -4.77
CA LEU A 209 -12.30 13.86 -3.69
C LEU A 209 -11.79 13.10 -2.46
N GLU A 210 -12.39 11.95 -2.18
CA GLU A 210 -12.08 11.08 -1.06
C GLU A 210 -10.69 10.46 -1.18
N GLY A 211 -10.27 10.02 -2.37
CA GLY A 211 -8.92 9.53 -2.57
C GLY A 211 -7.86 10.62 -2.36
N GLN A 212 -8.12 11.86 -2.80
CA GLN A 212 -7.23 12.99 -2.50
C GLN A 212 -7.23 13.34 -1.00
N ILE A 213 -8.37 13.18 -0.31
CA ILE A 213 -8.44 13.33 1.15
C ILE A 213 -7.56 12.30 1.86
N VAL A 214 -7.62 11.03 1.44
CA VAL A 214 -6.80 9.98 2.08
C VAL A 214 -5.31 10.20 1.84
N GLU A 215 -4.90 10.61 0.62
CA GLU A 215 -3.50 10.97 0.33
C GLU A 215 -2.96 12.00 1.33
N VAL A 216 -3.71 13.08 1.57
CA VAL A 216 -3.27 14.15 2.49
C VAL A 216 -3.41 13.73 3.95
N ALA A 217 -4.43 12.93 4.29
CA ALA A 217 -4.60 12.41 5.65
C ALA A 217 -3.46 11.47 6.06
N ASP A 218 -2.98 10.63 5.13
CA ASP A 218 -1.82 9.78 5.30
C ASP A 218 -0.55 10.62 5.56
N GLU A 219 -0.32 11.66 4.76
CA GLU A 219 0.80 12.59 4.94
C GLU A 219 0.81 13.26 6.32
N ILE A 220 -0.36 13.73 6.79
CA ILE A 220 -0.52 14.33 8.13
C ILE A 220 -0.25 13.31 9.24
N ALA A 221 -0.82 12.10 9.13
CA ALA A 221 -0.64 11.04 10.11
C ALA A 221 0.85 10.62 10.18
N GLN A 222 1.53 10.54 9.04
CA GLN A 222 2.96 10.23 9.02
C GLN A 222 3.77 11.32 9.73
N ARG A 223 3.46 12.61 9.52
CA ARG A 223 4.18 13.69 10.24
C ARG A 223 3.97 13.66 11.74
N GLN A 224 2.75 13.33 12.18
CA GLN A 224 2.46 13.11 13.59
C GLN A 224 3.42 12.07 14.18
N HIS A 225 3.64 10.96 13.47
CA HIS A 225 4.43 9.84 13.96
C HIS A 225 5.91 10.18 13.97
N ASP A 226 6.40 10.80 12.91
CA ASP A 226 7.80 11.22 12.81
C ASP A 226 8.16 12.08 14.04
N ILE A 227 7.32 13.08 14.38
CA ILE A 227 7.54 13.95 15.56
C ILE A 227 7.48 13.15 16.87
N ASP A 228 6.44 12.34 17.06
CA ASP A 228 6.20 11.59 18.30
C ASP A 228 7.30 10.54 18.55
N ASP A 229 7.65 9.75 17.53
CA ASP A 229 8.73 8.77 17.57
C ASP A 229 10.10 9.44 17.75
N GLY A 230 10.31 10.58 17.08
CA GLY A 230 11.47 11.43 17.23
C GLY A 230 11.71 11.85 18.69
N LEU A 231 10.64 12.23 19.39
CA LEU A 231 10.68 12.70 20.78
C LEU A 231 10.76 11.56 21.82
N ARG A 232 10.26 10.37 21.48
CA ARG A 232 10.29 9.19 22.35
C ARG A 232 11.61 8.44 22.27
N ASN A 233 12.24 8.40 21.10
CA ASN A 233 13.49 7.68 20.91
C ASN A 233 14.67 8.43 21.54
N LYS A 234 15.11 7.94 22.69
CA LYS A 234 16.22 8.52 23.47
C LYS A 234 17.54 8.56 22.69
N GLU A 235 17.75 7.67 21.73
CA GLU A 235 18.99 7.61 20.94
C GLU A 235 19.11 8.74 19.92
N LEU A 236 18.00 9.36 19.51
CA LEU A 236 18.01 10.46 18.54
C LEU A 236 18.44 11.80 19.16
N ASP A 237 18.53 11.85 20.50
CA ASP A 237 18.80 13.05 21.31
C ASP A 237 18.01 14.27 20.80
N ILE A 238 16.72 14.06 20.52
CA ILE A 238 15.79 15.14 20.15
C ILE A 238 15.18 15.66 21.45
N GLN A 239 15.68 16.81 21.88
CA GLN A 239 15.13 17.51 23.03
C GLN A 239 13.87 18.26 22.62
N GLU A 240 12.78 18.08 23.38
CA GLU A 240 11.49 18.65 23.00
C GLU A 240 11.54 20.18 22.92
N LYS A 241 12.22 20.83 23.87
CA LYS A 241 12.35 22.30 23.91
C LYS A 241 13.08 22.85 22.68
N VAL A 242 14.11 22.14 22.22
CA VAL A 242 14.87 22.49 21.02
C VAL A 242 14.00 22.30 19.77
N LEU A 243 13.21 21.22 19.71
CA LEU A 243 12.29 20.99 18.60
C LEU A 243 11.22 22.08 18.52
N TYR A 244 10.65 22.49 19.67
CA TYR A 244 9.76 23.65 19.76
C TYR A 244 10.40 24.92 19.17
N GLU A 245 11.64 25.23 19.55
CA GLU A 245 12.37 26.41 19.04
C GLU A 245 12.58 26.35 17.54
N LYS A 246 13.00 25.19 17.03
CA LYS A 246 13.19 25.00 15.59
C LYS A 246 11.88 25.20 14.83
N ILE A 247 10.79 24.57 15.25
CA ILE A 247 9.50 24.70 14.57
C ILE A 247 8.99 26.15 14.63
N ILE A 248 9.11 26.83 15.78
CA ILE A 248 8.71 28.24 15.91
C ILE A 248 9.55 29.13 14.97
N ASN A 249 10.86 28.88 14.87
CA ASN A 249 11.73 29.62 13.96
C ASN A 249 11.36 29.39 12.48
N GLU A 250 11.01 28.16 12.09
CA GLU A 250 10.53 27.86 10.73
C GLU A 250 9.19 28.58 10.45
N VAL A 251 8.27 28.59 11.42
CA VAL A 251 7.01 29.34 11.32
C VAL A 251 7.28 30.85 11.15
N ASP A 252 8.21 31.42 11.91
CA ASP A 252 8.60 32.82 11.78
C ASP A 252 9.21 33.14 10.43
N GLN A 253 10.04 32.24 9.90
CA GLN A 253 10.59 32.36 8.56
C GLN A 253 9.47 32.40 7.51
N ILE A 254 8.52 31.46 7.56
CA ILE A 254 7.38 31.38 6.62
C ILE A 254 6.53 32.65 6.67
N ILE A 255 6.25 33.16 7.87
CA ILE A 255 5.49 34.42 8.05
C ILE A 255 6.26 35.60 7.43
N SER A 256 7.57 35.68 7.67
CA SER A 256 8.40 36.79 7.17
C SER A 256 8.52 36.81 5.64
N THR A 257 8.50 35.64 5.00
CA THR A 257 8.60 35.50 3.55
C THR A 257 7.25 35.47 2.85
N LYS A 258 6.13 35.73 3.53
CA LYS A 258 4.77 35.61 2.94
C LYS A 258 4.55 36.37 1.63
N TYR A 259 5.29 37.46 1.40
CA TYR A 259 5.24 38.24 0.16
C TYR A 259 5.78 37.47 -1.06
N GLN A 260 6.50 36.36 -0.88
CA GLN A 260 6.90 35.49 -1.99
C GLN A 260 5.69 34.85 -2.70
N TYR A 261 4.51 34.86 -2.08
CA TYR A 261 3.26 34.33 -2.62
C TYR A 261 2.36 35.40 -3.27
N ASN A 262 2.89 36.57 -3.66
CA ASN A 262 2.12 37.70 -4.20
C ASN A 262 1.17 37.39 -5.38
N ASN A 263 1.36 36.26 -6.07
CA ASN A 263 0.46 35.79 -7.14
C ASN A 263 -0.87 35.21 -6.62
N PHE A 264 -1.01 35.01 -5.30
CA PHE A 264 -2.25 34.57 -4.67
C PHE A 264 -3.09 35.77 -4.22
N ASP A 265 -4.39 35.53 -4.16
CA ASP A 265 -5.38 36.41 -3.54
C ASP A 265 -4.97 36.80 -2.12
N ARG A 266 -4.75 38.11 -1.89
CA ARG A 266 -4.21 38.62 -0.63
C ARG A 266 -5.10 38.31 0.56
N GLU A 267 -6.42 38.44 0.42
CA GLU A 267 -7.36 38.18 1.52
C GLU A 267 -7.26 36.72 2.00
N TYR A 268 -7.01 35.81 1.08
CA TYR A 268 -6.81 34.40 1.40
C TYR A 268 -5.46 34.13 2.06
N LEU A 269 -4.39 34.74 1.56
CA LEU A 269 -3.07 34.63 2.19
C LEU A 269 -3.09 35.15 3.62
N ASP A 270 -3.78 36.25 3.89
CA ASP A 270 -3.89 36.79 5.25
C ASP A 270 -4.65 35.82 6.18
N LYS A 271 -5.73 35.16 5.72
CA LYS A 271 -6.42 34.10 6.49
C LYS A 271 -5.51 32.90 6.80
N LEU A 272 -4.65 32.50 5.85
CA LEU A 272 -3.66 31.45 6.09
C LEU A 272 -2.57 31.91 7.07
N CYS A 273 -2.15 33.18 6.99
CA CYS A 273 -1.22 33.77 7.95
C CYS A 273 -1.81 33.73 9.37
N ASP A 274 -3.08 34.08 9.53
CA ASP A 274 -3.75 34.03 10.82
C ASP A 274 -3.79 32.60 11.39
N LEU A 275 -3.89 31.58 10.53
CA LEU A 275 -3.85 30.18 10.96
C LEU A 275 -2.45 29.79 11.47
N ILE A 276 -1.39 30.13 10.74
CA ILE A 276 -0.02 29.77 11.16
C ILE A 276 0.46 30.60 12.37
N ILE A 277 -0.02 31.85 12.52
CA ILE A 277 0.22 32.65 13.72
C ILE A 277 -0.43 32.00 14.94
N ARG A 278 -1.68 31.51 14.82
CA ARG A 278 -2.36 30.77 15.90
C ARG A 278 -1.60 29.49 16.30
N LEU A 279 -1.00 28.80 15.33
CA LEU A 279 -0.09 27.68 15.62
C LEU A 279 1.09 28.16 16.48
N LYS A 280 1.80 29.22 16.06
CA LYS A 280 2.93 29.79 16.81
C LYS A 280 2.54 30.12 18.26
N GLU A 281 1.43 30.81 18.46
CA GLU A 281 0.95 31.18 19.80
C GLU A 281 0.67 29.95 20.67
N SER A 282 0.04 28.93 20.09
CA SER A 282 -0.26 27.66 20.76
C SER A 282 1.01 26.88 21.13
N LEU A 283 2.02 26.90 20.25
CA LEU A 283 3.34 26.33 20.51
C LEU A 283 4.08 27.07 21.62
N LEU A 284 4.10 28.41 21.61
CA LEU A 284 4.71 29.23 22.66
C LEU A 284 4.06 29.00 24.02
N LYS A 285 2.72 28.87 24.06
CA LYS A 285 1.97 28.56 25.28
C LYS A 285 2.30 27.16 25.79
N SER A 286 2.25 26.15 24.93
CA SER A 286 2.48 24.76 25.33
C SER A 286 3.94 24.49 25.74
N LYS A 287 4.92 25.17 25.14
CA LYS A 287 6.34 25.13 25.52
C LYS A 287 6.58 25.48 26.99
N LYS A 288 5.74 26.33 27.60
CA LYS A 288 5.86 26.76 29.02
C LYS A 288 5.38 25.74 30.04
N SER A 289 4.70 24.67 29.61
CA SER A 289 4.26 23.60 30.53
C SER A 289 5.45 23.01 31.28
N GLU A 290 5.30 22.77 32.60
CA GLU A 290 6.34 22.15 33.43
C GLU A 290 6.53 20.66 33.10
N SER A 291 5.44 19.96 32.81
CA SER A 291 5.46 18.53 32.47
C SER A 291 6.01 18.30 31.05
N LYS A 292 7.07 17.49 30.94
CA LYS A 292 7.65 17.06 29.66
C LYS A 292 6.64 16.29 28.80
N LEU A 293 5.86 15.40 29.41
CA LEU A 293 4.85 14.62 28.71
C LEU A 293 3.79 15.52 28.06
N ILE A 294 3.28 16.50 28.83
CA ILE A 294 2.30 17.47 28.33
C ILE A 294 2.89 18.33 27.19
N ARG A 295 4.18 18.66 27.25
CA ARG A 295 4.86 19.36 26.14
C ARG A 295 4.89 18.50 24.87
N GLN A 296 5.24 17.22 24.99
CA GLN A 296 5.30 16.31 23.84
C GLN A 296 3.92 16.14 23.20
N ASP A 297 2.90 15.82 24.01
CA ASP A 297 1.54 15.60 23.50
C ASP A 297 0.95 16.86 22.86
N ASN A 298 1.18 18.04 23.45
CA ASN A 298 0.69 19.29 22.89
C ASN A 298 1.43 19.70 21.62
N LEU A 299 2.73 19.42 21.51
CA LEU A 299 3.46 19.70 20.27
C LEU A 299 2.84 18.92 19.11
N VAL A 300 2.67 17.62 19.28
CA VAL A 300 2.06 16.74 18.29
C VAL A 300 0.63 17.18 17.96
N ARG A 301 -0.19 17.43 18.98
CA ARG A 301 -1.59 17.88 18.81
C ARG A 301 -1.71 19.19 18.03
N ASN A 302 -0.94 20.21 18.42
CA ASN A 302 -1.00 21.53 17.78
C ASN A 302 -0.59 21.44 16.30
N MET A 303 0.39 20.59 15.97
CA MET A 303 0.83 20.37 14.59
C MET A 303 -0.27 19.71 13.75
N ILE A 304 -0.88 18.63 14.24
CA ILE A 304 -1.98 17.94 13.54
C ILE A 304 -3.17 18.88 13.33
N GLU A 305 -3.56 19.60 14.38
CA GLU A 305 -4.68 20.54 14.32
C GLU A 305 -4.44 21.62 13.26
N TYR A 306 -3.23 22.19 13.22
CA TYR A 306 -2.85 23.14 12.18
C TYR A 306 -2.97 22.53 10.77
N PHE A 307 -2.39 21.36 10.53
CA PHE A 307 -2.42 20.77 9.19
C PHE A 307 -3.83 20.40 8.73
N ILE A 308 -4.68 19.87 9.62
CA ILE A 308 -6.09 19.58 9.29
C ILE A 308 -6.84 20.87 8.91
N LEU A 309 -6.67 21.94 9.69
CA LEU A 309 -7.31 23.23 9.43
C LEU A 309 -6.78 23.88 8.15
N ASP A 310 -5.49 23.76 7.87
CA ASP A 310 -4.84 24.27 6.68
C ASP A 310 -5.37 23.59 5.41
N VAL A 311 -5.37 22.25 5.41
CA VAL A 311 -5.94 21.45 4.32
C VAL A 311 -7.41 21.77 4.12
N PHE A 312 -8.20 21.85 5.18
CA PHE A 312 -9.60 22.21 5.08
C PHE A 312 -9.81 23.59 4.43
N ALA A 313 -9.12 24.61 4.93
CA ALA A 313 -9.24 25.98 4.42
C ALA A 313 -8.82 26.08 2.94
N ASN A 314 -7.71 25.43 2.57
CA ASN A 314 -7.19 25.44 1.21
C ASN A 314 -8.05 24.64 0.24
N SER A 315 -8.44 23.44 0.64
CA SER A 315 -9.26 22.55 -0.19
C SER A 315 -10.63 23.14 -0.44
N ARG A 316 -11.29 23.69 0.59
CA ARG A 316 -12.59 24.36 0.43
C ARG A 316 -12.52 25.52 -0.56
N ARG A 317 -11.45 26.31 -0.54
CA ARG A 317 -11.24 27.38 -1.52
C ARG A 317 -11.08 26.82 -2.94
N ASN A 318 -10.26 25.79 -3.12
CA ASN A 318 -10.01 25.17 -4.43
C ASN A 318 -11.31 24.60 -5.01
N ILE A 319 -12.09 23.89 -4.19
CA ILE A 319 -13.40 23.34 -4.56
C ILE A 319 -14.36 24.47 -4.97
N LEU A 320 -14.45 25.57 -4.21
CA LEU A 320 -15.32 26.71 -4.53
C LEU A 320 -14.92 27.43 -5.83
N LYS A 321 -13.62 27.45 -6.17
CA LYS A 321 -13.16 27.97 -7.47
C LYS A 321 -13.58 27.06 -8.62
N MET A 322 -13.51 25.75 -8.41
CA MET A 322 -13.90 24.74 -9.40
C MET A 322 -15.43 24.67 -9.59
N SER A 323 -16.23 24.73 -8.53
CA SER A 323 -17.70 24.63 -8.62
C SER A 323 -18.34 25.80 -9.35
N LYS A 324 -17.69 26.98 -9.35
CA LYS A 324 -18.07 28.11 -10.20
C LYS A 324 -17.90 27.83 -11.71
N LEU A 325 -17.20 26.77 -12.08
CA LEU A 325 -16.90 26.39 -13.46
C LEU A 325 -17.76 25.23 -13.98
N ASN A 326 -18.44 24.46 -13.12
CA ASN A 326 -19.16 23.25 -13.53
C ASN A 326 -20.65 23.30 -13.15
N LYS A 327 -21.53 23.07 -14.14
CA LYS A 327 -22.97 23.38 -14.08
C LYS A 327 -23.90 22.17 -13.94
N TYR A 328 -23.40 20.97 -13.62
CA TYR A 328 -24.23 19.75 -13.65
C TYR A 328 -23.99 18.79 -12.45
N ASN A 329 -25.10 18.27 -11.93
CA ASN A 329 -25.28 17.47 -10.69
C ASN A 329 -24.84 15.99 -10.79
N GLU A 330 -23.81 15.65 -11.57
CA GLU A 330 -23.18 14.32 -11.51
C GLU A 330 -21.92 14.39 -10.65
N ARG A 331 -21.58 13.31 -9.94
CA ARG A 331 -20.33 13.22 -9.15
C ARG A 331 -19.16 13.08 -10.13
N ASN A 332 -18.73 14.21 -10.67
CA ASN A 332 -17.73 14.27 -11.73
C ASN A 332 -16.37 13.76 -11.24
N LEU A 333 -15.67 13.04 -12.13
CA LEU A 333 -14.26 12.72 -11.97
C LEU A 333 -13.46 14.03 -11.94
N LEU A 334 -12.57 14.17 -10.96
CA LEU A 334 -11.76 15.37 -10.81
C LEU A 334 -10.64 15.38 -11.85
N GLU A 335 -10.59 16.44 -12.66
CA GLU A 335 -9.52 16.69 -13.64
C GLU A 335 -8.34 17.46 -13.03
N THR A 336 -8.46 17.92 -11.78
CA THR A 336 -7.42 18.66 -11.06
C THR A 336 -7.34 18.21 -9.60
N LYS A 337 -6.15 18.33 -8.99
CA LYS A 337 -5.96 18.13 -7.55
C LYS A 337 -6.50 19.36 -6.82
N VAL A 338 -7.50 19.17 -5.96
CA VAL A 338 -8.16 20.24 -5.20
C VAL A 338 -7.98 20.09 -3.69
N VAL A 339 -7.70 18.88 -3.20
CA VAL A 339 -7.38 18.63 -1.79
C VAL A 339 -5.88 18.60 -1.61
N ASP A 340 -5.37 19.58 -0.85
CA ASP A 340 -3.93 19.75 -0.65
C ASP A 340 -3.66 20.72 0.51
N LEU A 341 -2.45 20.64 1.05
CA LEU A 341 -1.90 21.66 1.95
C LEU A 341 -1.80 23.01 1.23
N SER A 342 -1.97 24.09 1.99
CA SER A 342 -1.68 25.44 1.50
C SER A 342 -0.18 25.62 1.24
N PRO A 343 0.25 26.70 0.54
CA PRO A 343 1.68 26.98 0.37
C PRO A 343 2.45 27.04 1.70
N PHE A 344 1.86 27.60 2.76
CA PHE A 344 2.49 27.62 4.10
C PHE A 344 2.49 26.25 4.76
N GLY A 345 1.39 25.49 4.63
CA GLY A 345 1.30 24.12 5.11
C GLY A 345 2.38 23.23 4.48
N LYS A 346 2.55 23.31 3.16
CA LYS A 346 3.57 22.56 2.41
C LYS A 346 4.99 22.91 2.85
N GLU A 347 5.31 24.19 2.91
CA GLU A 347 6.65 24.63 3.34
C GLU A 347 6.95 24.13 4.77
N LEU A 348 6.00 24.31 5.70
CA LEU A 348 6.18 23.84 7.08
C LEU A 348 6.34 22.32 7.16
N ASN A 349 5.52 21.57 6.41
CA ASN A 349 5.58 20.11 6.34
C ASN A 349 6.95 19.62 5.86
N GLU A 350 7.49 20.19 4.78
CA GLU A 350 8.82 19.85 4.26
C GLU A 350 9.94 20.21 5.25
N LYS A 351 9.83 21.34 5.95
CA LYS A 351 10.82 21.75 6.97
C LYS A 351 10.82 20.77 8.14
N ILE A 352 9.64 20.38 8.63
CA ILE A 352 9.51 19.42 9.74
C ILE A 352 10.05 18.05 9.36
N GLU A 353 9.70 17.56 8.16
CA GLU A 353 10.23 16.31 7.65
C GLU A 353 11.77 16.32 7.67
N LYS A 354 12.40 17.38 7.16
CA LYS A 354 13.88 17.52 7.18
C LYS A 354 14.46 17.54 8.60
N LEU A 355 13.78 18.18 9.54
CA LEU A 355 14.23 18.29 10.93
C LEU A 355 14.24 16.94 11.67
N VAL A 356 13.30 16.06 11.34
CA VAL A 356 13.03 14.84 12.11
C VAL A 356 13.51 13.59 11.37
N ASN A 357 13.18 13.44 10.08
CA ASN A 357 13.42 12.21 9.32
C ASN A 357 14.90 11.93 9.10
N TYR A 358 15.71 12.98 8.90
CA TYR A 358 17.16 12.80 8.78
C TYR A 358 17.77 12.14 10.02
N LYS A 359 17.28 12.49 11.22
CA LYS A 359 17.75 11.86 12.47
C LYS A 359 17.25 10.43 12.60
N ILE A 360 15.97 10.18 12.31
CA ILE A 360 15.37 8.85 12.41
C ILE A 360 16.05 7.86 11.46
N LEU A 361 16.14 8.20 10.17
CA LEU A 361 16.66 7.33 9.12
C LEU A 361 18.16 7.00 9.30
N ASN A 362 18.94 7.92 9.86
CA ASN A 362 20.37 7.70 10.10
C ASN A 362 20.66 7.12 11.50
N SER A 363 19.64 6.74 12.26
CA SER A 363 19.85 6.13 13.58
C SER A 363 20.41 4.71 13.45
N TYR A 364 21.26 4.33 14.42
CA TYR A 364 21.86 3.00 14.50
C TYR A 364 20.79 1.90 14.45
N ASP A 365 19.72 2.07 15.22
CA ASP A 365 18.66 1.09 15.34
C ASP A 365 17.84 0.90 14.06
N VAL A 366 17.50 1.98 13.35
CA VAL A 366 16.79 1.87 12.06
C VAL A 366 17.68 1.15 11.05
N ASN A 367 18.97 1.50 10.95
CA ASN A 367 19.88 0.84 10.03
C ASN A 367 20.12 -0.64 10.37
N LYS A 368 20.20 -0.98 11.66
CA LYS A 368 20.30 -2.37 12.13
C LYS A 368 19.04 -3.16 11.81
N PHE A 369 17.87 -2.58 12.07
CA PHE A 369 16.59 -3.17 11.71
C PHE A 369 16.53 -3.39 10.19
N ASP A 370 16.86 -2.38 9.40
CA ASP A 370 16.82 -2.44 7.94
C ASP A 370 17.69 -3.54 7.35
N GLY A 371 18.91 -3.71 7.88
CA GLY A 371 19.83 -4.78 7.49
C GLY A 371 19.28 -6.17 7.83
N LYS A 372 18.77 -6.35 9.05
CA LYS A 372 18.15 -7.62 9.48
C LYS A 372 16.91 -7.96 8.67
N SER A 373 16.02 -7.00 8.48
CA SER A 373 14.77 -7.12 7.73
C SER A 373 15.03 -7.55 6.30
N ARG A 374 15.97 -6.88 5.61
CA ARG A 374 16.41 -7.26 4.26
C ARG A 374 16.92 -8.71 4.23
N PHE A 375 17.74 -9.08 5.19
CA PHE A 375 18.31 -10.42 5.28
C PHE A 375 17.22 -11.50 5.47
N VAL A 376 16.30 -11.30 6.42
CA VAL A 376 15.20 -12.23 6.72
C VAL A 376 14.32 -12.47 5.49
N VAL A 377 13.87 -11.39 4.82
CA VAL A 377 13.00 -11.52 3.63
C VAL A 377 13.72 -12.25 2.49
N ARG A 378 15.02 -11.96 2.28
CA ARG A 378 15.84 -12.67 1.29
C ARG A 378 15.98 -14.16 1.59
N GLN A 379 16.20 -14.53 2.84
CA GLN A 379 16.29 -15.93 3.24
C GLN A 379 14.95 -16.66 3.10
N LEU A 380 13.84 -16.04 3.53
CA LEU A 380 12.51 -16.60 3.32
C LEU A 380 12.23 -16.85 1.83
N PHE A 381 12.51 -15.85 0.98
CA PHE A 381 12.34 -15.99 -0.46
C PHE A 381 13.18 -17.14 -1.01
N LYS A 382 14.47 -17.19 -0.66
CA LYS A 382 15.39 -18.25 -1.06
C LYS A 382 14.90 -19.64 -0.64
N ALA A 383 14.40 -19.79 0.59
CA ALA A 383 13.91 -21.06 1.11
C ALA A 383 12.73 -21.59 0.27
N TYR A 384 11.70 -20.76 0.05
CA TYR A 384 10.51 -21.13 -0.72
C TYR A 384 10.76 -21.26 -2.22
N TYR A 385 11.69 -20.46 -2.76
CA TYR A 385 12.17 -20.61 -4.13
C TYR A 385 12.98 -21.91 -4.29
N THR A 386 13.74 -22.32 -3.28
CA THR A 386 14.51 -23.57 -3.36
C THR A 386 13.56 -24.77 -3.31
N ASN A 387 12.62 -24.77 -2.37
CA ASN A 387 11.64 -25.83 -2.17
C ASN A 387 10.25 -25.27 -1.82
N PRO A 388 9.29 -25.23 -2.75
CA PRO A 388 7.96 -24.69 -2.50
C PRO A 388 7.17 -25.46 -1.45
N LEU A 389 7.46 -26.75 -1.21
CA LEU A 389 6.76 -27.57 -0.22
C LEU A 389 6.95 -27.06 1.22
N GLN A 390 7.87 -26.11 1.44
CA GLN A 390 8.03 -25.40 2.70
C GLN A 390 6.95 -24.33 2.92
N MET A 391 6.21 -23.94 1.87
CA MET A 391 5.04 -23.07 1.98
C MET A 391 3.81 -23.85 2.47
N PRO A 392 2.85 -23.20 3.14
CA PRO A 392 1.62 -23.86 3.57
C PRO A 392 0.75 -24.29 2.40
N SER A 393 -0.11 -25.28 2.64
CA SER A 393 -0.98 -25.90 1.62
C SER A 393 -1.85 -24.92 0.85
N TYR A 394 -2.36 -23.85 1.48
CA TYR A 394 -3.16 -22.84 0.78
C TYR A 394 -2.35 -22.02 -0.23
N ALA A 395 -1.04 -21.80 0.02
CA ALA A 395 -0.17 -21.10 -0.90
C ALA A 395 0.22 -22.00 -2.08
N LEU A 396 0.53 -23.26 -1.79
CA LEU A 396 0.71 -24.30 -2.82
C LEU A 396 -0.55 -24.43 -3.69
N LYS A 397 -1.74 -24.44 -3.08
CA LYS A 397 -2.99 -24.56 -3.83
C LYS A 397 -3.21 -23.40 -4.80
N ARG A 398 -2.82 -22.19 -4.39
CA ARG A 398 -2.86 -21.01 -5.27
C ARG A 398 -1.89 -21.15 -6.44
N LEU A 399 -0.68 -21.67 -6.21
CA LEU A 399 0.27 -21.97 -7.27
C LEU A 399 -0.32 -22.99 -8.25
N GLU A 400 -0.85 -24.12 -7.76
CA GLU A 400 -1.52 -25.14 -8.56
C GLU A 400 -2.62 -24.56 -9.46
N ASN A 401 -3.49 -23.71 -8.88
CA ASN A 401 -4.58 -23.09 -9.62
C ASN A 401 -4.05 -22.16 -10.74
N LYS A 402 -3.00 -21.36 -10.48
CA LYS A 402 -2.38 -20.51 -11.52
C LYS A 402 -1.76 -21.35 -12.63
N LEU A 403 -1.03 -22.42 -12.29
CA LEU A 403 -0.42 -23.32 -13.27
C LEU A 403 -1.48 -24.01 -14.14
N ARG A 404 -2.59 -24.44 -13.54
CA ARG A 404 -3.74 -25.00 -14.26
C ARG A 404 -4.35 -23.98 -15.22
N SER A 405 -4.56 -22.74 -14.77
CA SER A 405 -5.08 -21.68 -15.64
C SER A 405 -4.16 -21.39 -16.83
N ASN A 406 -2.85 -21.29 -16.59
CA ASN A 406 -1.87 -21.11 -17.66
C ASN A 406 -1.85 -22.29 -18.63
N SER A 407 -1.92 -23.52 -18.12
CA SER A 407 -1.97 -24.73 -18.95
C SER A 407 -3.19 -24.75 -19.87
N LYS A 408 -4.36 -24.32 -19.40
CA LYS A 408 -5.58 -24.20 -20.22
C LYS A 408 -5.44 -23.13 -21.30
N LEU A 409 -4.78 -22.01 -21.00
CA LEU A 409 -4.59 -20.90 -21.94
C LEU A 409 -3.58 -21.23 -23.04
N TYR A 410 -2.50 -21.92 -22.70
CA TYR A 410 -1.39 -22.17 -23.62
C TYR A 410 -1.28 -23.63 -24.10
N CYS A 411 -2.16 -24.52 -23.63
CA CYS A 411 -2.25 -25.95 -23.99
C CYS A 411 -0.93 -26.72 -23.85
N MET A 412 -0.31 -26.68 -22.67
CA MET A 412 0.98 -27.34 -22.42
C MET A 412 0.95 -28.42 -21.33
N SER A 413 1.75 -29.47 -21.54
CA SER A 413 2.12 -30.49 -20.54
C SER A 413 3.64 -30.65 -20.45
N LEU A 414 4.11 -31.08 -19.28
CA LEU A 414 5.52 -31.37 -18.99
C LEU A 414 5.72 -32.87 -18.97
N GLN A 415 6.75 -33.40 -19.62
CA GLN A 415 7.05 -34.83 -19.65
C GLN A 415 8.39 -35.10 -18.96
N ASN A 416 8.37 -36.00 -17.97
CA ASN A 416 9.53 -36.53 -17.25
C ASN A 416 9.76 -37.98 -17.72
N ASP A 417 11.00 -38.49 -17.64
CA ASP A 417 11.50 -39.69 -18.34
C ASP A 417 10.61 -40.97 -18.23
N ASP A 418 9.74 -41.08 -17.22
CA ASP A 418 8.77 -42.17 -17.04
C ASP A 418 7.28 -41.75 -16.94
N ASN A 419 6.93 -40.46 -16.82
CA ASN A 419 5.55 -39.97 -16.61
C ASN A 419 5.31 -38.54 -17.16
N ALA A 420 4.12 -38.29 -17.71
CA ALA A 420 3.68 -36.96 -18.12
C ALA A 420 3.05 -36.19 -16.93
N ILE A 421 3.67 -35.08 -16.52
CA ILE A 421 3.11 -34.11 -15.58
C ILE A 421 2.24 -33.12 -16.36
N ASN A 422 0.94 -33.37 -16.37
CA ASN A 422 -0.03 -32.40 -16.88
C ASN A 422 -0.20 -31.28 -15.86
N PHE A 423 0.10 -30.04 -16.24
CA PHE A 423 -0.10 -28.86 -15.39
C PHE A 423 -1.55 -28.71 -14.90
N ASN A 424 -2.53 -29.30 -15.62
CA ASN A 424 -3.92 -29.34 -15.17
C ASN A 424 -4.15 -30.18 -13.90
N ASP A 425 -3.31 -31.19 -13.68
CA ASP A 425 -3.46 -32.20 -12.64
C ASP A 425 -2.41 -32.05 -11.52
N VAL A 426 -1.63 -30.97 -11.55
CA VAL A 426 -0.60 -30.69 -10.53
C VAL A 426 -1.26 -30.58 -9.16
N ASN A 427 -0.84 -31.47 -8.27
CA ASN A 427 -1.14 -31.45 -6.85
C ASN A 427 0.14 -31.80 -6.09
N TYR A 428 0.73 -30.81 -5.43
CA TYR A 428 2.02 -30.97 -4.74
C TYR A 428 2.01 -32.07 -3.67
N THR A 429 0.83 -32.43 -3.13
CA THR A 429 0.69 -33.49 -2.13
C THR A 429 0.63 -34.91 -2.72
N GLN A 430 0.39 -35.04 -4.02
CA GLN A 430 0.21 -36.32 -4.71
C GLN A 430 1.36 -36.63 -5.70
N LEU A 431 2.21 -35.65 -6.00
CA LEU A 431 3.35 -35.82 -6.89
C LEU A 431 4.46 -36.64 -6.24
N SER A 432 5.13 -37.46 -7.07
CA SER A 432 6.35 -38.15 -6.64
C SER A 432 7.49 -37.15 -6.43
N ARG A 433 8.53 -37.56 -5.69
CA ARG A 433 9.69 -36.69 -5.42
C ARG A 433 10.41 -36.26 -6.71
N SER A 434 10.53 -37.16 -7.68
CA SER A 434 11.11 -36.86 -9.00
C SER A 434 10.26 -35.84 -9.77
N ASP A 435 8.94 -35.96 -9.69
CA ASP A 435 8.02 -35.06 -10.40
C ASP A 435 8.02 -33.66 -9.80
N VAL A 436 8.11 -33.55 -8.46
CA VAL A 436 8.29 -32.26 -7.78
C VAL A 436 9.59 -31.58 -8.22
N ILE A 437 10.70 -32.34 -8.34
CA ILE A 437 11.98 -31.79 -8.80
C ILE A 437 11.87 -31.30 -10.25
N ALA A 438 11.30 -32.11 -11.14
CA ALA A 438 11.11 -31.75 -12.55
C ALA A 438 10.23 -30.50 -12.71
N LEU A 439 9.09 -30.46 -11.99
CA LEU A 439 8.20 -29.30 -11.97
C LEU A 439 8.92 -28.05 -11.47
N ASN A 440 9.62 -28.13 -10.35
CA ASN A 440 10.33 -26.97 -9.78
C ASN A 440 11.43 -26.46 -10.71
N ASN A 441 12.21 -27.36 -11.34
CA ASN A 441 13.22 -26.95 -12.32
C ASN A 441 12.58 -26.22 -13.51
N SER A 442 11.42 -26.68 -13.98
CA SER A 442 10.65 -25.98 -15.02
C SER A 442 10.20 -24.59 -14.58
N LEU A 443 9.64 -24.46 -13.37
CA LEU A 443 9.22 -23.19 -12.82
C LEU A 443 10.38 -22.22 -12.61
N LYS A 444 11.60 -22.71 -12.35
CA LYS A 444 12.83 -21.92 -12.26
C LYS A 444 13.49 -21.65 -13.61
N MET A 445 12.99 -22.29 -14.67
CA MET A 445 13.63 -22.34 -15.98
C MET A 445 15.09 -22.85 -15.91
N GLU A 446 15.35 -23.79 -15.00
CA GLU A 446 16.62 -24.49 -14.83
C GLU A 446 16.57 -25.85 -15.55
N ASP A 447 17.72 -26.31 -16.04
CA ASP A 447 17.85 -27.63 -16.69
C ASP A 447 16.80 -27.92 -17.80
N LEU A 448 16.40 -26.89 -18.56
CA LEU A 448 15.39 -26.99 -19.62
C LEU A 448 15.70 -28.05 -20.69
N THR A 449 16.98 -28.40 -20.88
CA THR A 449 17.41 -29.49 -21.79
C THR A 449 16.94 -30.87 -21.38
N LYS A 450 16.63 -31.07 -20.09
CA LYS A 450 16.08 -32.32 -19.54
C LYS A 450 14.54 -32.34 -19.52
N LEU A 451 13.89 -31.23 -19.90
CA LEU A 451 12.44 -31.10 -19.85
C LEU A 451 11.84 -31.27 -21.24
N ASN A 452 10.99 -32.30 -21.41
CA ASN A 452 10.22 -32.48 -22.63
C ASN A 452 8.91 -31.70 -22.53
N LEU A 453 8.86 -30.52 -23.15
CA LEU A 453 7.63 -29.72 -23.26
C LEU A 453 6.81 -30.20 -24.47
N THR A 454 5.50 -30.39 -24.29
CA THR A 454 4.58 -30.78 -25.36
C THR A 454 3.66 -29.62 -25.74
N PRO A 455 3.43 -29.38 -27.06
CA PRO A 455 3.91 -30.15 -28.22
C PRO A 455 5.44 -30.07 -28.42
N ALA A 456 6.03 -31.16 -28.91
CA ALA A 456 7.48 -31.42 -29.02
C ALA A 456 8.17 -30.54 -30.08
N ILE A 457 8.09 -29.22 -29.90
CA ILE A 457 8.71 -28.23 -30.78
C ILE A 457 10.16 -27.97 -30.34
N PHE A 458 10.47 -28.23 -29.08
CA PHE A 458 11.80 -28.08 -28.51
C PHE A 458 12.47 -29.45 -28.31
N LYS A 459 13.12 -29.98 -29.35
CA LYS A 459 14.40 -30.66 -29.10
C LYS A 459 15.42 -29.55 -28.91
N MET A 460 15.64 -29.11 -27.67
CA MET A 460 16.66 -28.10 -27.35
C MET A 460 18.05 -28.66 -27.70
N ASN A 461 18.49 -28.49 -28.95
CA ASN A 461 19.89 -28.73 -29.30
C ASN A 461 20.76 -27.77 -28.48
N GLN A 462 21.81 -28.30 -27.84
CA GLN A 462 22.69 -27.57 -26.92
C GLN A 462 23.28 -26.27 -27.54
N GLU A 463 23.36 -26.19 -28.87
CA GLU A 463 23.88 -25.01 -29.60
C GLU A 463 22.93 -23.79 -29.61
N ASN A 464 21.60 -23.99 -29.53
CA ASN A 464 20.60 -22.91 -29.52
C ASN A 464 20.40 -22.28 -28.12
N LEU A 465 21.07 -22.84 -27.11
CA LEU A 465 21.08 -22.38 -25.71
C LEU A 465 22.33 -21.56 -25.40
N ARG A 466 22.84 -20.76 -26.35
CA ARG A 466 23.62 -19.58 -25.92
C ARG A 466 22.70 -18.79 -25.00
N ASN A 467 23.03 -18.78 -23.70
CA ASN A 467 22.16 -18.26 -22.63
C ASN A 467 21.57 -16.90 -23.00
N ASP A 468 22.32 -16.07 -23.73
CA ASP A 468 21.92 -14.75 -24.18
C ASP A 468 20.77 -14.76 -25.20
N VAL A 469 20.82 -15.60 -26.25
CA VAL A 469 19.79 -15.61 -27.31
C VAL A 469 18.44 -16.11 -26.79
N PHE A 470 18.47 -17.17 -25.97
CA PHE A 470 17.25 -17.70 -25.36
C PHE A 470 16.63 -16.69 -24.39
N TYR A 471 17.47 -16.03 -23.59
CA TYR A 471 17.02 -15.02 -22.64
C TYR A 471 16.44 -13.78 -23.34
N GLU A 472 17.04 -13.29 -24.43
CA GLU A 472 16.49 -12.19 -25.21
C GLU A 472 15.13 -12.55 -25.83
N HIS A 473 14.93 -13.79 -26.29
CA HIS A 473 13.61 -14.26 -26.71
C HIS A 473 12.60 -14.31 -25.56
N LEU A 474 12.99 -14.76 -24.37
CA LEU A 474 12.12 -14.73 -23.18
C LEU A 474 11.70 -13.30 -22.83
N LYS A 475 12.62 -12.33 -22.87
CA LYS A 475 12.30 -10.92 -22.65
C LYS A 475 11.32 -10.37 -23.68
N ALA A 476 11.53 -10.68 -24.96
CA ALA A 476 10.63 -10.25 -26.02
C ALA A 476 9.22 -10.80 -25.78
N ILE A 477 9.10 -12.11 -25.57
CA ILE A 477 7.83 -12.82 -25.30
C ILE A 477 7.13 -12.30 -24.03
N ASN A 478 7.89 -11.99 -22.97
CA ASN A 478 7.33 -11.45 -21.73
C ASN A 478 6.52 -10.16 -21.98
N ASN A 479 7.02 -9.31 -22.89
CA ASN A 479 6.41 -8.01 -23.22
C ASN A 479 5.34 -8.09 -24.31
N THR A 480 5.21 -9.22 -25.02
CA THR A 480 4.21 -9.43 -26.08
C THR A 480 2.82 -9.68 -25.48
N GLU A 481 1.78 -9.07 -26.07
CA GLU A 481 0.39 -9.32 -25.66
C GLU A 481 -0.09 -10.70 -26.13
N ASN A 482 -0.96 -11.35 -25.35
CA ASN A 482 -1.42 -12.71 -25.64
C ASN A 482 -2.05 -12.86 -27.04
N ASN A 483 -2.70 -11.81 -27.55
CA ASN A 483 -3.36 -11.81 -28.86
C ASN A 483 -2.38 -11.78 -30.03
N GLU A 484 -1.15 -11.31 -29.81
CA GLU A 484 -0.09 -11.23 -30.82
C GLU A 484 0.70 -12.55 -30.94
N ILE A 485 0.52 -13.47 -29.98
CA ILE A 485 1.23 -14.75 -29.90
C ILE A 485 0.52 -15.78 -30.79
N THR A 486 1.00 -15.92 -32.02
CA THR A 486 0.40 -16.80 -33.02
C THR A 486 1.08 -18.15 -33.14
N THR A 487 2.42 -18.20 -33.00
CA THR A 487 3.17 -19.44 -33.19
C THR A 487 3.09 -20.34 -31.96
N ILE A 488 3.11 -21.66 -32.18
CA ILE A 488 3.07 -22.62 -31.07
C ILE A 488 4.33 -22.50 -30.20
N LYS A 489 5.49 -22.17 -30.81
CA LYS A 489 6.74 -21.92 -30.08
C LYS A 489 6.63 -20.74 -29.11
N ASP A 490 6.05 -19.64 -29.56
CA ASP A 490 5.89 -18.43 -28.75
C ASP A 490 4.87 -18.65 -27.63
N LYS A 491 3.79 -19.41 -27.89
CA LYS A 491 2.85 -19.86 -26.85
C LYS A 491 3.56 -20.69 -25.78
N CYS A 492 4.48 -21.56 -26.17
CA CYS A 492 5.25 -22.36 -25.21
C CYS A 492 6.16 -21.50 -24.34
N LEU A 493 6.90 -20.56 -24.95
CA LEU A 493 7.77 -19.63 -24.22
C LEU A 493 6.95 -18.74 -23.29
N LYS A 494 5.79 -18.26 -23.73
CA LYS A 494 4.91 -17.43 -22.90
C LYS A 494 4.42 -18.21 -21.68
N CYS A 495 4.01 -19.46 -21.87
CA CYS A 495 3.58 -20.28 -20.75
C CYS A 495 4.72 -20.56 -19.75
N LEU A 496 5.97 -20.72 -20.19
CA LEU A 496 7.12 -20.80 -19.28
C LEU A 496 7.29 -19.51 -18.46
N VAL A 497 7.21 -18.34 -19.11
CA VAL A 497 7.27 -17.03 -18.44
C VAL A 497 6.11 -16.87 -17.44
N GLU A 498 4.89 -17.21 -17.82
CA GLU A 498 3.71 -17.10 -16.96
C GLU A 498 3.72 -18.10 -15.79
N ASN A 499 4.28 -19.29 -15.99
CA ASN A 499 4.48 -20.26 -14.91
C ASN A 499 5.59 -19.80 -13.95
N HIS A 500 6.67 -19.21 -14.47
CA HIS A 500 7.70 -18.59 -13.66
C HIS A 500 7.13 -17.42 -12.84
N TYR A 501 6.34 -16.54 -13.45
CA TYR A 501 5.60 -15.50 -12.76
C TYR A 501 4.66 -16.07 -11.69
N ALA A 502 3.88 -17.10 -12.01
CA ALA A 502 2.99 -17.75 -11.06
C ALA A 502 3.76 -18.26 -9.84
N TYR A 503 4.96 -18.79 -10.06
CA TYR A 503 5.84 -19.29 -9.02
C TYR A 503 6.37 -18.17 -8.11
N LEU A 504 7.06 -17.18 -8.69
CA LEU A 504 7.64 -16.06 -7.92
C LEU A 504 6.55 -15.23 -7.24
N SER A 505 5.47 -14.90 -7.95
CA SER A 505 4.37 -14.12 -7.39
C SER A 505 3.70 -14.83 -6.23
N THR A 506 3.58 -16.16 -6.25
CA THR A 506 2.97 -16.90 -5.13
C THR A 506 3.85 -16.90 -3.88
N ILE A 507 5.18 -16.94 -4.05
CA ILE A 507 6.14 -16.75 -2.95
C ILE A 507 6.03 -15.32 -2.41
N CYS A 508 6.01 -14.31 -3.29
CA CYS A 508 5.82 -12.90 -2.91
C CYS A 508 4.49 -12.66 -2.18
N ASP A 509 3.39 -13.22 -2.67
CA ASP A 509 2.06 -13.14 -2.05
C ASP A 509 2.07 -13.74 -0.64
N TYR A 510 2.80 -14.84 -0.44
CA TYR A 510 2.91 -15.49 0.86
C TYR A 510 3.76 -14.65 1.82
N ILE A 511 4.95 -14.21 1.41
CA ILE A 511 5.86 -13.42 2.23
C ILE A 511 5.27 -12.06 2.57
N SER A 512 4.75 -11.31 1.59
CA SER A 512 4.13 -9.99 1.83
C SER A 512 2.90 -10.06 2.76
N GLY A 513 2.21 -11.21 2.75
CA GLY A 513 1.14 -11.53 3.67
C GLY A 513 1.60 -11.80 5.12
N MET A 514 2.89 -11.93 5.42
CA MET A 514 3.33 -12.19 6.80
C MET A 514 3.28 -10.92 7.65
N SER A 515 3.08 -11.09 8.96
CA SER A 515 3.47 -10.08 9.94
C SER A 515 4.97 -10.17 10.22
N ASP A 516 5.55 -9.15 10.84
CA ASP A 516 7.00 -9.09 11.12
C ASP A 516 7.42 -10.24 12.06
N ASN A 517 6.66 -10.45 13.14
CA ASN A 517 6.89 -11.53 14.08
C ASN A 517 6.75 -12.91 13.42
N TYR A 518 5.76 -13.08 12.55
CA TYR A 518 5.57 -14.35 11.85
C TYR A 518 6.72 -14.60 10.86
N ALA A 519 7.16 -13.58 10.11
CA ALA A 519 8.30 -13.69 9.21
C ALA A 519 9.59 -14.07 9.96
N ASN A 520 9.86 -13.44 11.10
CA ASN A 520 10.99 -13.81 11.96
C ASN A 520 10.91 -15.26 12.45
N ASN A 521 9.74 -15.70 12.93
CA ASN A 521 9.55 -17.07 13.39
C ASN A 521 9.68 -18.10 12.25
N GLN A 522 9.14 -17.79 11.06
CA GLN A 522 9.33 -18.64 9.88
C GLN A 522 10.80 -18.75 9.50
N TYR A 523 11.54 -17.65 9.54
CA TYR A 523 12.98 -17.65 9.27
C TYR A 523 13.73 -18.54 10.26
N LYS A 524 13.47 -18.40 11.57
CA LYS A 524 14.06 -19.25 12.60
C LYS A 524 13.78 -20.73 12.38
N ASN A 525 12.52 -21.07 12.09
CA ASN A 525 12.10 -22.45 11.85
C ASN A 525 12.76 -23.08 10.63
N LEU A 526 12.91 -22.32 9.54
CA LEU A 526 13.49 -22.82 8.29
C LEU A 526 15.01 -22.99 8.35
N TYR A 527 15.69 -22.19 9.18
CA TYR A 527 17.14 -22.12 9.24
C TYR A 527 17.74 -22.64 10.56
N LEU A 528 16.91 -23.23 11.44
CA LEU A 528 17.31 -23.75 12.75
C LEU A 528 18.08 -22.71 13.59
N VAL A 529 17.60 -21.46 13.56
CA VAL A 529 18.17 -20.37 14.35
C VAL A 529 17.35 -20.25 15.63
N GLU A 530 17.94 -20.57 16.77
CA GLU A 530 17.30 -20.43 18.09
C GLU A 530 17.12 -18.95 18.50
#